data_AF-A0A3F2V021-F1
#
_entry.id   AF-A0A3F2V021-F1
#
_cell.length_a   1.000
_cell.length_b   1.000
_cell.length_c   1.000
_cell.angle_alpha   90.00
_cell.angle_beta   90.00
_cell.angle_gamma   90.00
#
_symmetry.space_group_name_H-M   'P 1'
#
loop_
_entity.id
_entity.type
_entity.pdbx_description
1 polymer ?
#
loop_
_entity_poly.entity_id
_entity_poly.type
_entity_poly.pdbx_seq_one_letter_code
_entity_poly.pdbx_strand_id
1 'polypeptide(L)'
;MKLKKVMLWLLLADMVLFSGYVMWEVGYMGIWQAGFSSLGSMQILLDLVICCIILASWMVMDARKRGVNPWPWIAATVPLGSIVPLIYLIVRESAKETYTEQIAPSMT
;
A
#
# COMPACT_ATOMS: atom_id res chain seq x y z
N MET A 1 -7.99 15.95 -10.46
CA MET A 1 -7.47 15.17 -9.31
C MET A 1 -6.32 15.94 -8.67
N LYS A 2 -6.23 15.99 -7.33
CA LYS A 2 -5.09 16.64 -6.66
C LYS A 2 -3.78 15.95 -7.03
N LEU A 3 -2.68 16.71 -7.16
CA LEU A 3 -1.35 16.21 -7.56
C LEU A 3 -0.92 14.98 -6.74
N LYS A 4 -1.12 15.02 -5.41
CA LYS A 4 -0.80 13.90 -4.50
C LYS A 4 -1.49 12.59 -4.92
N LYS A 5 -2.76 12.66 -5.32
CA LYS A 5 -3.55 11.49 -5.72
C LYS A 5 -3.05 10.93 -7.05
N VAL A 6 -2.69 11.81 -8.00
CA VAL A 6 -2.07 11.40 -9.28
C VAL A 6 -0.76 10.65 -9.03
N MET A 7 0.11 11.17 -8.15
CA MET A 7 1.36 10.50 -7.80
C MET A 7 1.12 9.12 -7.17
N LEU A 8 0.14 8.99 -6.28
CA LEU A 8 -0.20 7.69 -5.69
C LEU A 8 -0.68 6.68 -6.74
N TRP A 9 -1.51 7.12 -7.69
CA TRP A 9 -1.96 6.25 -8.79
C TRP A 9 -0.83 5.84 -9.72
N LEU A 10 0.11 6.74 -10.03
CA LEU A 10 1.28 6.41 -10.83
C LEU A 10 2.16 5.38 -10.13
N LEU A 11 2.46 5.56 -8.84
CA LEU A 11 3.23 4.59 -8.05
C LEU A 11 2.53 3.24 -7.95
N LEU A 12 1.20 3.23 -7.79
CA LEU A 12 0.44 1.99 -7.75
C LEU A 12 0.48 1.27 -9.10
N ALA A 13 0.30 2.00 -10.20
CA ALA A 13 0.32 1.44 -11.55
C ALA A 13 1.68 0.81 -11.86
N ASP A 14 2.76 1.53 -11.60
CA ASP A 14 4.13 1.03 -11.79
C ASP A 14 4.37 -0.25 -10.99
N MET A 15 4.05 -0.22 -9.69
CA MET A 15 4.26 -1.36 -8.80
C MET A 15 3.43 -2.59 -9.19
N VAL A 16 2.16 -2.39 -9.58
CA VAL A 16 1.28 -3.49 -10.00
C VAL A 16 1.73 -4.08 -11.34
N LEU A 17 2.08 -3.24 -12.31
CA LEU A 17 2.54 -3.70 -13.63
C LEU A 17 3.85 -4.48 -13.50
N PHE A 18 4.83 -3.93 -12.79
CA PHE A 18 6.11 -4.60 -12.59
C PHE A 18 5.96 -5.87 -11.76
N SER A 19 5.20 -5.85 -10.66
CA SER A 19 4.95 -7.05 -9.86
C SER A 19 4.24 -8.14 -10.66
N GLY A 20 3.26 -7.76 -11.49
CA GLY A 20 2.55 -8.69 -12.37
C GLY A 20 3.47 -9.33 -13.40
N TYR A 21 4.35 -8.54 -14.02
CA TYR A 21 5.36 -9.04 -14.95
C TYR A 21 6.34 -10.01 -14.25
N VAL A 22 6.87 -9.65 -13.08
CA VAL A 22 7.78 -10.53 -12.34
C VAL A 22 7.08 -11.82 -11.92
N MET A 23 5.82 -11.74 -11.45
CA MET A 23 5.04 -12.94 -11.13
C MET A 23 4.78 -13.83 -12.35
N TRP A 24 4.64 -13.25 -13.54
CA TRP A 24 4.52 -14.01 -14.79
C TRP A 24 5.82 -14.77 -15.11
N GLU A 25 6.97 -14.14 -14.93
CA GLU A 25 8.28 -14.70 -15.26
C GLU A 25 8.77 -15.76 -14.25
N VAL A 26 8.70 -15.46 -12.95
CA VAL A 26 9.31 -16.31 -11.91
C VAL A 26 8.29 -16.93 -10.96
N GLY A 27 7.01 -16.60 -11.08
CA GLY A 27 5.97 -17.01 -10.15
C GLY A 27 6.10 -16.36 -8.77
N TYR A 28 5.06 -16.48 -7.95
CA TYR A 28 5.09 -15.94 -6.59
C TYR A 28 6.21 -16.56 -5.75
N MET A 29 6.40 -17.89 -5.83
CA MET A 29 7.44 -18.58 -5.06
C MET A 29 8.86 -18.25 -5.55
N GLY A 30 9.06 -17.96 -6.84
CA GLY A 30 10.37 -17.56 -7.35
C GLY A 30 10.83 -16.22 -6.77
N ILE A 31 9.92 -15.30 -6.48
CA ILE A 31 10.24 -14.03 -5.79
C ILE A 31 10.83 -14.31 -4.39
N TRP A 32 10.23 -15.22 -3.63
CA TRP A 32 10.74 -15.60 -2.31
C TRP A 32 12.10 -16.28 -2.40
N GLN A 33 12.29 -17.20 -3.35
CA GLN A 33 13.57 -17.86 -3.58
C GLN A 33 14.67 -16.84 -3.93
N ALA A 34 14.36 -15.84 -4.76
CA ALA A 34 15.28 -14.75 -5.08
C ALA A 34 15.64 -13.93 -3.82
N GLY A 35 14.67 -13.68 -2.94
CA GLY A 35 14.89 -13.03 -1.64
C GLY A 35 15.85 -13.80 -0.72
N PHE A 36 15.87 -15.14 -0.80
CA PHE A 36 16.75 -16.00 -0.01
C PHE A 36 18.05 -16.42 -0.73
N SER A 37 18.32 -15.90 -1.93
CA SER A 37 19.47 -16.32 -2.75
C SER A 37 20.84 -15.90 -2.22
N SER A 38 20.89 -14.83 -1.41
CA SER A 38 22.13 -14.27 -0.86
C SER A 38 21.86 -13.48 0.41
N LEU A 39 22.91 -13.19 1.20
CA LEU A 39 22.79 -12.30 2.37
C LEU A 39 22.31 -10.90 1.99
N GLY A 40 22.76 -10.36 0.85
CA GLY A 40 22.32 -9.05 0.37
C GLY A 40 20.82 -9.05 0.01
N SER A 41 20.36 -10.07 -0.72
CA SER A 41 18.93 -10.25 -1.03
C SER A 41 18.09 -10.41 0.25
N MET A 42 18.60 -11.17 1.22
CA MET A 42 17.91 -11.42 2.49
C MET A 42 17.81 -10.16 3.34
N GLN A 43 18.85 -9.30 3.32
CA GLN A 43 18.80 -7.98 3.96
C GLN A 43 17.67 -7.13 3.37
N ILE A 44 17.57 -7.06 2.04
CA ILE A 44 16.49 -6.30 1.36
C ILE A 44 15.12 -6.87 1.70
N LEU A 45 14.97 -8.20 1.72
CA LEU A 45 13.73 -8.87 2.10
C LEU A 45 13.35 -8.54 3.56
N LEU A 46 14.32 -8.57 4.48
CA LEU A 46 14.09 -8.24 5.88
C LEU A 46 13.67 -6.77 6.04
N ASP A 47 14.34 -5.85 5.35
CA ASP A 47 13.97 -4.42 5.36
C ASP A 47 12.54 -4.22 4.83
N LEU A 48 12.15 -4.93 3.78
CA LEU A 48 10.78 -4.92 3.27
C LEU A 48 9.77 -5.41 4.31
N VAL A 49 10.05 -6.53 4.98
CA VAL A 49 9.19 -7.08 6.04
C VAL A 49 9.02 -6.07 7.19
N ILE A 50 10.11 -5.46 7.65
CA ILE A 50 10.08 -4.44 8.70
C ILE A 50 9.27 -3.21 8.23
N CYS A 51 9.48 -2.75 7.01
CA CYS A 51 8.72 -1.65 6.42
C CYS A 51 7.21 -1.96 6.38
N CYS A 52 6.82 -3.17 5.96
CA CYS A 52 5.43 -3.61 5.97
C CYS A 52 4.82 -3.61 7.37
N ILE A 53 5.57 -4.02 8.40
CA ILE A 53 5.11 -4.00 9.81
C ILE A 53 4.88 -2.56 10.29
N ILE A 54 5.81 -1.65 9.98
CA ILE A 54 5.68 -0.23 10.32
C ILE A 54 4.45 0.38 9.64
N LEU A 55 4.28 0.13 8.33
CA LEU A 55 3.14 0.62 7.56
C LEU A 55 1.82 0.04 8.05
N ALA A 56 1.76 -1.26 8.35
CA ALA A 56 0.58 -1.89 8.91
C ALA A 56 0.20 -1.27 10.26
N SER A 57 1.18 -1.05 11.14
CA SER A 57 0.98 -0.40 12.44
C SER A 57 0.42 1.01 12.28
N TRP A 58 0.97 1.79 11.34
CA TRP A 58 0.47 3.11 11.01
C TRP A 58 -0.97 3.07 10.46
N MET A 59 -1.27 2.15 9.53
CA MET A 59 -2.62 1.99 8.96
C MET A 59 -3.64 1.63 10.04
N VAL A 60 -3.27 0.83 11.04
CA VAL A 60 -4.14 0.51 12.18
C VAL A 60 -4.51 1.78 12.94
N MET A 61 -3.51 2.61 13.28
CA MET A 61 -3.73 3.85 14.01
C MET A 61 -4.57 4.84 13.19
N ASP A 62 -4.27 5.01 11.90
CA ASP A 62 -5.01 5.93 11.02
C ASP A 62 -6.45 5.47 10.77
N ALA A 63 -6.68 4.16 10.57
CA ALA A 63 -8.01 3.61 10.34
C ALA A 63 -8.90 3.76 11.59
N ARG A 64 -8.33 3.48 12.78
CA ARG A 64 -9.04 3.65 14.06
C ARG A 64 -9.46 5.09 14.29
N LYS A 65 -8.60 6.07 13.99
CA LYS A 65 -8.93 7.50 14.08
C LYS A 65 -10.09 7.92 13.16
N ARG A 66 -10.28 7.20 12.05
CA ARG A 66 -11.34 7.46 11.07
C ARG A 66 -12.57 6.56 11.23
N GLY A 67 -12.59 5.68 12.24
CA GLY A 67 -13.68 4.71 12.42
C GLY A 67 -13.76 3.63 11.33
N VAL A 68 -12.67 3.35 10.61
CA VAL A 68 -12.62 2.34 9.53
C VAL A 68 -12.00 1.05 10.06
N ASN A 69 -12.51 -0.11 9.62
CA ASN A 69 -11.94 -1.42 9.98
C ASN A 69 -10.53 -1.60 9.36
N PRO A 70 -9.46 -1.79 10.17
CA PRO A 70 -8.10 -1.94 9.66
C PRO A 70 -7.76 -3.34 9.13
N TRP A 71 -8.45 -4.38 9.59
CA TRP A 71 -8.04 -5.77 9.37
C TRP A 71 -7.92 -6.22 7.91
N PRO A 72 -8.83 -5.83 6.99
CA PRO A 72 -8.69 -6.19 5.57
C PRO A 72 -7.37 -5.68 4.97
N TRP A 73 -6.93 -4.47 5.37
CA TRP A 73 -5.69 -3.87 4.89
C TRP A 73 -4.46 -4.58 5.45
N ILE A 74 -4.48 -4.97 6.72
CA ILE A 74 -3.37 -5.71 7.33
C ILE A 74 -3.21 -7.08 6.67
N ALA A 75 -4.32 -7.82 6.53
CA ALA A 75 -4.32 -9.15 5.93
C ALA A 75 -3.81 -9.12 4.49
N ALA A 76 -4.22 -8.12 3.70
CA ALA A 76 -3.77 -7.97 2.32
C ALA A 76 -2.29 -7.54 2.20
N THR A 77 -1.75 -6.81 3.18
CA THR A 77 -0.35 -6.34 3.16
C THR A 77 0.65 -7.50 3.21
N VAL A 78 0.29 -8.63 3.82
CA VAL A 78 1.18 -9.80 3.93
C VAL A 78 1.56 -10.38 2.55
N PRO A 79 0.61 -10.73 1.66
CA PRO A 79 0.95 -11.26 0.33
C PRO A 79 1.29 -10.18 -0.70
N LEU A 80 0.81 -8.94 -0.54
CA LEU A 80 0.91 -7.89 -1.57
C LEU A 80 1.92 -6.79 -1.24
N GLY A 81 2.52 -6.83 -0.06
CA GLY A 81 3.50 -5.84 0.38
C GLY A 81 2.97 -4.40 0.30
N SER A 82 3.79 -3.52 -0.28
CA SER A 82 3.52 -2.06 -0.36
C SER A 82 2.38 -1.66 -1.31
N ILE A 83 1.87 -2.58 -2.15
CA ILE A 83 0.68 -2.32 -2.99
C ILE A 83 -0.51 -1.90 -2.12
N VAL A 84 -0.67 -2.54 -0.96
CA VAL A 84 -1.83 -2.32 -0.09
C VAL A 84 -1.80 -0.97 0.61
N PRO A 85 -0.68 -0.53 1.24
CA PRO A 85 -0.51 0.84 1.71
C PRO A 85 -0.81 1.91 0.64
N LEU A 86 -0.42 1.69 -0.62
CA LEU A 86 -0.72 2.63 -1.72
C LEU A 86 -2.22 2.73 -1.99
N ILE A 87 -2.91 1.59 -2.11
CA ILE A 87 -4.38 1.55 -2.27
C ILE A 87 -5.07 2.22 -1.07
N TYR A 88 -4.62 1.91 0.15
CA TYR A 88 -5.16 2.51 1.37
C TYR A 88 -5.08 4.04 1.35
N LEU A 89 -3.94 4.60 0.94
CA LEU A 89 -3.76 6.05 0.83
C LEU A 89 -4.68 6.68 -0.23
N ILE A 90 -4.87 6.02 -1.37
CA ILE A 90 -5.79 6.48 -2.42
C ILE A 90 -7.24 6.52 -1.91
N VAL A 91 -7.68 5.47 -1.23
CA VAL A 91 -9.03 5.38 -0.64
C VAL A 91 -9.21 6.47 0.43
N ARG A 92 -8.21 6.64 1.30
CA ARG A 92 -8.20 7.67 2.34
C ARG A 92 -8.30 9.08 1.78
N GLU A 93 -7.53 9.43 0.74
CA GLU A 93 -7.58 10.77 0.14
C GLU A 93 -8.90 10.99 -0.61
N SER A 94 -9.44 9.95 -1.25
CA SER A 94 -10.75 10.03 -1.92
C SER A 94 -11.88 10.34 -0.95
N ALA A 95 -11.92 9.66 0.20
CA ALA A 95 -12.92 9.94 1.24
C ALA A 95 -12.80 11.38 1.78
N LYS A 96 -11.58 11.90 1.91
CA LYS A 96 -11.32 13.27 2.35
C LYS A 96 -11.78 14.33 1.34
N GLU A 97 -11.58 14.06 0.04
CA GLU A 97 -12.06 14.93 -1.05
C GLU A 97 -13.59 15.04 -1.01
N THR A 98 -14.31 13.91 -0.90
CA THR A 98 -15.78 13.88 -0.82
C THR A 98 -16.33 14.69 0.36
N TYR A 99 -15.74 14.57 1.55
CA TYR A 99 -16.12 15.39 2.72
C TYR A 99 -15.97 16.89 2.45
N THR A 100 -14.84 17.28 1.84
CA THR A 100 -14.54 18.69 1.56
C THR A 100 -15.51 19.27 0.52
N GLU A 101 -15.86 18.50 -0.51
CA GLU A 101 -16.74 18.95 -1.59
C GLU A 101 -18.20 19.05 -1.17
N GLN A 102 -18.71 18.11 -0.36
CA GLN A 102 -20.13 18.04 0.01
C GLN A 102 -20.50 18.89 1.23
N ILE A 103 -19.59 19.08 2.20
CA ILE A 103 -19.96 19.59 3.53
C ILE A 103 -19.33 20.96 3.83
N ALA A 104 -18.14 21.26 3.29
CA ALA A 104 -17.50 22.54 3.53
C ALA A 104 -18.26 23.77 2.97
N PRO A 105 -18.94 23.70 1.80
CA PRO A 105 -19.67 24.85 1.25
C PRO A 105 -20.98 25.20 1.98
N SER A 106 -21.53 24.31 2.81
CA SER A 106 -22.81 24.56 3.52
C SER A 106 -22.62 25.20 4.90
N MET A 107 -21.38 25.51 5.29
CA MET A 107 -21.02 26.13 6.58
C MET A 107 -20.58 27.60 6.47
N THR A 108 -20.72 28.20 5.28
CA THR A 108 -20.48 29.62 5.00
C THR A 108 -21.76 30.32 4.60
#